data_AF-A0A7Y2EPB6-F1
#
_entry.id   AF-A0A7Y2EPB6-F1
#
_cell.length_a   1.000
_cell.length_b   1.000
_cell.length_c   1.000
_cell.angle_alpha   90.00
_cell.angle_beta   90.00
_cell.angle_gamma   90.00
#
_symmetry.space_group_name_H-M   'P 1'
#
loop_
_entity.id
_entity.type
_entity.pdbx_description
1 polymer ?
#
loop_
_entity_poly.entity_id
_entity_poly.type
_entity_poly.pdbx_seq_one_letter_code
_entity_poly.pdbx_strand_id
1 'polypeptide(L)'
;MSRKYNFCAGPAALPEAVLEAARDDMLDWHGRGLSIMEMSHRSAEVVGVAEQAQQLLRELLGVSDEYAVLFLQGGATTQFAAVPLNLLGADQTADYLNTGQWS
;
A
#
# COMPACT_ATOMS: atom_id res chain seq x y z
N MET A 1 -25.20 -0.73 17.24
CA MET A 1 -25.55 -0.38 15.84
C MET A 1 -25.17 -1.54 14.94
N SER A 2 -25.92 -1.84 13.87
CA SER A 2 -25.52 -2.89 12.92
C SER A 2 -24.56 -2.36 11.85
N ARG A 3 -23.50 -3.11 11.55
CA ARG A 3 -22.55 -2.81 10.47
C ARG A 3 -23.28 -2.81 9.13
N LYS A 4 -23.02 -1.81 8.28
CA LYS A 4 -23.64 -1.68 6.96
C LYS A 4 -22.92 -2.53 5.91
N TYR A 5 -23.66 -3.02 4.92
CA TYR A 5 -23.06 -3.56 3.71
C TYR A 5 -22.50 -2.42 2.87
N ASN A 6 -21.18 -2.37 2.71
CA ASN A 6 -20.48 -1.34 1.96
C ASN A 6 -20.02 -1.91 0.61
N PHE A 7 -20.64 -1.42 -0.48
CA PHE A 7 -20.37 -1.82 -1.86
C PHE A 7 -19.58 -0.75 -2.65
N CYS A 8 -18.88 0.16 -1.98
CA CYS A 8 -18.05 1.16 -2.66
C CYS A 8 -16.94 0.52 -3.49
N ALA A 9 -16.67 1.07 -4.67
CA ALA A 9 -15.63 0.59 -5.59
C ALA A 9 -14.20 1.06 -5.23
N GLY A 10 -14.06 2.11 -4.40
CA GLY A 10 -12.78 2.67 -3.98
C GLY A 10 -12.89 4.11 -3.44
N PRO A 11 -12.40 4.43 -2.23
CA PRO A 11 -12.01 3.50 -1.17
C PRO A 11 -13.15 2.53 -0.80
N ALA A 12 -12.81 1.34 -0.29
CA ALA A 12 -13.74 0.23 -0.11
C ALA A 12 -13.76 -0.29 1.34
N ALA A 13 -14.58 -1.31 1.60
CA ALA A 13 -14.69 -1.92 2.92
C ALA A 13 -13.38 -2.60 3.36
N LEU A 14 -13.05 -2.47 4.65
CA LEU A 14 -11.97 -3.23 5.31
C LEU A 14 -12.55 -4.33 6.22
N PRO A 15 -11.80 -5.43 6.45
CA PRO A 15 -12.14 -6.42 7.47
C PRO A 15 -12.31 -5.75 8.83
N GLU A 16 -13.33 -6.14 9.59
CA GLU A 16 -13.64 -5.54 10.89
C GLU A 16 -12.49 -5.69 11.89
N ALA A 17 -11.85 -6.86 11.93
CA ALA A 17 -10.70 -7.14 12.80
C ALA A 17 -9.53 -6.17 12.58
N VAL A 18 -9.31 -5.68 11.35
CA VAL A 18 -8.25 -4.70 11.06
C VAL A 18 -8.59 -3.34 11.64
N LEU A 19 -9.86 -2.94 11.58
CA LEU A 19 -10.32 -1.68 12.16
C LEU A 19 -10.28 -1.73 13.69
N GLU A 20 -10.62 -2.87 14.29
CA GLU A 20 -10.53 -3.08 15.73
C GLU A 20 -9.07 -3.02 16.21
N ALA A 21 -8.15 -3.69 15.53
CA ALA A 21 -6.72 -3.61 15.84
C ALA A 21 -6.20 -2.16 15.74
N ALA A 22 -6.51 -1.46 14.64
CA ALA A 22 -6.10 -0.07 14.47
C ALA A 22 -6.72 0.88 15.51
N ARG A 23 -7.97 0.63 15.94
CA ARG A 23 -8.62 1.37 17.03
C ARG A 23 -7.86 1.17 18.34
N ASP A 24 -7.53 -0.08 18.66
CA ASP A 24 -6.90 -0.43 19.93
C ASP A 24 -5.46 0.10 20.01
N ASP A 25 -4.75 0.15 18.89
CA ASP A 25 -3.39 0.69 18.78
C ASP A 25 -3.32 2.22 18.58
N MET A 26 -4.47 2.90 18.42
CA MET A 26 -4.54 4.28 17.93
C MET A 26 -3.79 5.29 18.80
N LEU A 27 -3.94 5.20 20.12
CA LEU A 27 -3.41 6.17 21.09
C LEU A 27 -2.08 5.72 21.71
N ASP A 28 -1.86 4.41 21.76
CA ASP A 28 -0.65 3.81 22.29
C ASP A 28 -0.26 2.62 21.43
N TRP A 29 0.74 2.82 20.59
CA TRP A 29 1.31 1.77 19.79
C TRP A 29 2.11 0.81 20.67
N HIS A 30 1.48 -0.29 21.06
CA HIS A 30 2.12 -1.44 21.75
C HIS A 30 2.89 -1.03 23.02
N GLY A 31 2.33 -0.12 23.82
CA GLY A 31 2.88 0.31 25.11
C GLY A 31 4.02 1.33 25.01
N ARG A 32 4.14 2.03 23.88
CA ARG A 32 5.14 3.08 23.65
C ARG A 32 4.70 4.44 24.19
N GLY A 33 3.43 4.59 24.55
CA GLY A 33 2.85 5.81 25.11
C GLY A 33 2.58 6.90 24.08
N LEU A 34 2.59 6.56 22.79
CA LEU A 34 2.21 7.44 21.68
C LEU A 34 1.70 6.63 20.49
N SER A 35 0.98 7.28 19.59
CA SER A 35 0.47 6.70 18.36
C SER A 35 1.61 6.39 17.38
N ILE A 36 1.45 5.36 16.55
CA ILE A 36 2.35 5.11 15.40
C ILE A 36 2.43 6.32 14.44
N MET A 37 1.37 7.12 14.37
CA MET A 37 1.32 8.32 13.54
C MET A 37 2.22 9.46 14.05
N GLU A 38 2.65 9.41 15.31
CA GLU A 38 3.56 10.38 15.93
C GLU A 38 5.02 9.91 15.90
N MET A 39 5.24 8.64 15.53
CA MET A 39 6.57 8.03 15.50
C MET A 39 7.37 8.47 14.27
N SER A 40 8.69 8.56 14.45
CA SER A 40 9.61 8.81 13.34
C SER A 40 9.53 7.68 12.32
N HIS A 41 9.51 8.00 11.02
CA HIS A 41 9.60 7.02 9.93
C HIS A 41 10.90 6.19 9.94
N ARG A 42 11.89 6.58 10.76
CA ARG A 42 13.15 5.85 10.97
C ARG A 42 13.18 5.04 12.26
N SER A 43 12.12 5.10 13.06
CA SER A 43 11.99 4.28 14.27
C SER A 43 11.89 2.80 13.90
N ALA A 44 12.34 1.93 14.80
CA ALA A 44 12.26 0.48 14.58
C ALA A 44 10.80 0.02 14.43
N GLU A 45 9.88 0.71 15.10
CA GLU A 45 8.44 0.48 15.03
C GLU A 45 7.90 0.73 13.62
N VAL A 46 8.13 1.91 13.04
CA VAL A 46 7.62 2.24 11.69
C VAL A 46 8.33 1.46 10.60
N VAL A 47 9.65 1.29 10.71
CA VAL A 47 10.43 0.46 9.77
C VAL A 47 9.95 -0.99 9.81
N GLY A 48 9.73 -1.53 11.01
CA GLY A 48 9.21 -2.89 11.19
C GLY A 48 7.84 -3.10 10.55
N VAL A 49 6.94 -2.12 10.62
CA VAL A 49 5.64 -2.20 9.91
C VAL A 49 5.84 -2.25 8.40
N ALA A 50 6.73 -1.42 7.84
CA ALA A 50 7.00 -1.41 6.40
C ALA A 50 7.66 -2.71 5.93
N GLU A 51 8.63 -3.23 6.69
CA GLU A 51 9.30 -4.50 6.41
C GLU A 51 8.33 -5.69 6.48
N GLN A 52 7.51 -5.75 7.52
CA GLN A 52 6.50 -6.80 7.67
C GLN A 52 5.45 -6.75 6.55
N ALA A 53 4.95 -5.55 6.20
CA ALA A 53 4.02 -5.38 5.09
C ALA A 53 4.63 -5.83 3.76
N GLN A 54 5.91 -5.50 3.52
CA GLN A 54 6.63 -5.95 2.34
C GLN A 54 6.75 -7.49 2.31
N GLN A 55 7.16 -8.09 3.42
CA GLN A 55 7.35 -9.54 3.51
C GLN A 55 6.04 -10.30 3.30
N LEU A 56 4.96 -9.86 3.92
CA LEU A 56 3.63 -10.47 3.77
C LEU A 56 3.15 -10.39 2.32
N LEU A 57 3.37 -9.26 1.63
CA LEU A 57 3.02 -9.12 0.23
C LEU A 57 3.81 -10.12 -0.64
N ARG A 58 5.12 -10.27 -0.38
CA ARG A 58 5.98 -11.22 -1.09
C ARG A 58 5.50 -12.66 -0.89
N GLU A 59 5.20 -13.03 0.35
CA GLU A 59 4.71 -14.37 0.69
C GLU A 59 3.37 -14.68 0.02
N LEU A 60 2.40 -13.77 0.12
CA LEU A 60 1.05 -13.97 -0.41
C LEU A 60 1.01 -14.06 -1.94
N LEU A 61 1.88 -13.31 -2.63
CA LEU A 61 1.91 -13.25 -4.09
C LEU A 61 3.03 -14.08 -4.73
N GLY A 62 3.90 -14.71 -3.93
CA GLY A 62 5.05 -15.48 -4.41
C GLY A 62 6.11 -14.64 -5.13
N VAL A 63 6.35 -13.39 -4.68
CA VAL A 63 7.32 -12.48 -5.31
C VAL A 63 8.75 -12.89 -4.93
N SER A 64 9.59 -13.21 -5.93
CA SER A 64 10.99 -13.58 -5.72
C SER A 64 11.88 -12.39 -5.32
N ASP A 65 13.10 -12.70 -4.87
CA ASP A 65 14.10 -11.71 -4.48
C ASP A 65 14.68 -10.93 -5.69
N GLU A 66 14.40 -11.36 -6.92
CA GLU A 66 14.79 -10.64 -8.14
C GLU A 66 13.96 -9.36 -8.36
N TYR A 67 12.84 -9.21 -7.65
CA TYR A 67 11.95 -8.05 -7.74
C TYR A 67 12.01 -7.20 -6.47
N ALA A 68 11.95 -5.88 -6.64
CA ALA A 68 11.74 -4.94 -5.55
C ALA A 68 10.24 -4.68 -5.31
N VAL A 69 9.84 -4.51 -4.05
CA VAL A 69 8.50 -4.09 -3.65
C VAL A 69 8.60 -2.67 -3.09
N LEU A 70 7.82 -1.73 -3.66
CA LEU A 70 7.87 -0.31 -3.31
C LEU A 70 6.52 0.16 -2.79
N PHE A 71 6.52 0.87 -1.65
CA PHE A 71 5.35 1.59 -1.13
C PHE A 71 5.48 3.08 -1.47
N LEU A 72 4.71 3.53 -2.47
CA LEU A 72 4.80 4.88 -3.02
C LEU A 72 3.49 5.65 -2.85
N GLN A 73 3.59 6.98 -2.77
CA GLN A 73 2.45 7.89 -2.78
C GLN A 73 1.97 8.19 -4.23
N GLY A 74 0.82 8.86 -4.36
CA GLY A 74 0.29 9.33 -5.66
C GLY A 74 -0.74 8.40 -6.32
N GLY A 75 -0.92 7.18 -5.81
CA GLY A 75 -1.89 6.23 -6.34
C GLY A 75 -1.56 5.74 -7.76
N ALA A 76 -2.47 4.97 -8.35
CA ALA A 76 -2.26 4.35 -9.66
C ALA A 76 -2.05 5.39 -10.77
N THR A 77 -2.79 6.50 -10.75
CA THR A 77 -2.71 7.55 -11.77
C THR A 77 -1.32 8.17 -11.88
N THR A 78 -0.60 8.36 -10.76
CA THR A 78 0.79 8.83 -10.81
C THR A 78 1.70 7.82 -11.51
N GLN A 79 1.45 6.52 -11.33
CA GLN A 79 2.26 5.47 -11.94
C GLN A 79 2.05 5.36 -13.46
N PHE A 80 0.90 5.78 -14.00
CA PHE A 80 0.69 5.88 -15.45
C PHE A 80 1.73 6.77 -16.13
N ALA A 81 2.19 7.83 -15.46
CA ALA A 81 3.30 8.65 -15.94
C ALA A 81 4.67 8.10 -15.53
N ALA A 82 4.80 7.55 -14.31
CA ALA A 82 6.09 7.06 -13.81
C ALA A 82 6.65 5.90 -14.65
N VAL A 83 5.81 5.00 -15.14
CA VAL A 83 6.21 3.85 -15.96
C VAL A 83 6.95 4.30 -17.24
N PRO A 84 6.35 5.09 -18.16
CA PRO A 84 7.07 5.53 -19.35
C PRO A 84 8.25 6.45 -19.03
N LEU A 85 8.18 7.30 -18.00
CA LEU A 85 9.31 8.17 -17.62
C LEU A 85 10.56 7.39 -17.18
N ASN A 86 10.41 6.17 -16.67
CA ASN A 86 11.54 5.34 -16.24
C ASN A 86 11.93 4.28 -17.28
N LEU A 87 10.99 3.80 -18.10
CA LEU A 87 11.21 2.64 -18.96
C LEU A 87 11.24 2.97 -20.47
N LEU A 88 10.65 4.08 -20.93
CA LEU A 88 10.60 4.42 -22.35
C LEU A 88 11.87 5.15 -22.78
N GLY A 89 12.69 4.51 -23.62
CA GLY A 89 13.86 5.14 -24.23
C GLY A 89 13.50 6.24 -25.24
N ALA A 90 14.45 7.13 -25.52
CA ALA A 90 14.26 8.35 -26.33
C ALA A 90 13.68 8.12 -27.74
N ASP A 91 13.93 6.94 -28.33
CA ASP A 91 13.47 6.56 -29.67
C ASP A 91 12.66 5.26 -29.66
N GLN A 92 12.03 4.94 -28.51
CA GLN A 92 11.20 3.75 -28.36
C GLN A 92 9.71 4.11 -28.37
N THR A 93 8.90 3.11 -28.72
CA THR A 93 7.44 3.19 -28.63
C THR A 93 6.94 2.26 -27.51
N ALA A 94 5.80 2.60 -26.92
CA ALA A 94 5.14 1.77 -25.92
C ALA A 94 3.82 1.23 -26.49
N ASP A 95 3.59 -0.07 -26.31
CA ASP A 95 2.33 -0.71 -26.66
C ASP A 95 1.38 -0.72 -25.45
N TYR A 96 0.13 -0.31 -25.66
CA TYR A 96 -0.93 -0.33 -24.66
C TYR A 96 -2.11 -1.16 -25.17
N LEU A 97 -2.54 -2.14 -24.38
CA LEU A 97 -3.75 -2.91 -24.65
C LEU A 97 -4.96 -2.21 -24.00
N ASN A 98 -5.83 -1.62 -24.81
CA ASN A 98 -7.02 -0.93 -24.32
C ASN A 98 -8.25 -1.85 -24.21
N THR A 99 -8.73 -2.03 -22.99
CA THR A 99 -9.85 -2.87 -22.58
C THR A 99 -10.90 -2.13 -21.75
N GLY A 100 -10.67 -0.87 -21.38
CA GLY A 100 -11.63 -0.08 -20.62
C GLY A 100 -11.11 1.29 -20.17
N GLN A 101 -11.73 1.83 -19.12
CA GLN A 101 -11.45 3.20 -18.66
C GLN A 101 -10.02 3.40 -18.13
N TRP A 102 -9.40 2.36 -17.58
CA TRP A 102 -8.08 2.45 -16.92
C TRP A 102 -6.92 1.94 -17.75
N SER A 103 -7.21 1.23 -18.84
CA SER A 103 -6.27 0.84 -19.87
C SER A 103 -7.10 0.44 -21.06
#